data_AF-A0A7V9DZZ8-F1
#
_entry.id   AF-A0A7V9DZZ8-F1
#
_cell.length_a   1.000
_cell.length_b   1.000
_cell.length_c   1.000
_cell.angle_alpha   90.00
_cell.angle_beta   90.00
_cell.angle_gamma   90.00
#
_symmetry.space_group_name_H-M   'P 1'
#
loop_
_entity.id
_entity.type
_entity.pdbx_description
1 polymer ?
#
loop_
_entity_poly.entity_id
_entity_poly.type
_entity_poly.pdbx_seq_one_letter_code
_entity_poly.pdbx_strand_id
1 'polypeptide(L)'
;MTSPVAWAPNPYALAQLLTGEHIEPLYTEDGINADKFLQNAFLSHGNHKTMESAFAVFQSLAEVNKTFTLAEALGSPYLNQAREDQYSDEQISNVLPALLRISDTVFEGHVLAKASQIFVNDVSYMDPVQGDVGDCYLISALIALAWARPELLKTRLHASGFDPSLAESFFTWKFHKDDRGATPPEPITVKGQIPMAGKLFRYARSVSRDEAWPALIEKTYVMKKRGNASLEAELSPADYQAIARAPLNTTPPLACQSLVGGKVAGRPVGSDGGKVFSDREPLHTSSGIMSKPAMAWTKPKVNRAAEEDFWTVTGLWSNHAYAVLGVMKQGDRDYVVLRNPWGIATRPRGGYAEDPWNAGELSLTLNQKGVFAILLEMFVEHFDQIGWIENLVNA
;
A
#
# COMPACT_ATOMS: atom_id res chain seq x y z
N MET A 1 2.13 -6.76 25.99
CA MET A 1 2.14 -7.73 24.87
C MET A 1 1.25 -7.14 23.80
N THR A 2 1.83 -6.48 22.79
CA THR A 2 1.07 -5.90 21.68
C THR A 2 0.66 -7.04 20.75
N SER A 3 -0.65 -7.22 20.56
CA SER A 3 -1.18 -8.14 19.53
C SER A 3 -0.52 -7.80 18.18
N PRO A 4 -0.17 -8.78 17.33
CA PRO A 4 0.32 -8.49 15.98
C PRO A 4 -0.78 -7.75 15.21
N VAL A 5 -0.70 -6.43 15.13
CA VAL A 5 -1.65 -5.64 14.36
C VAL A 5 -1.31 -5.85 12.88
N ALA A 6 -2.18 -6.58 12.16
CA ALA A 6 -2.09 -6.70 10.72
C ALA A 6 -2.18 -5.31 10.08
N TRP A 7 -1.42 -5.07 9.01
CA TRP A 7 -1.55 -3.84 8.23
C TRP A 7 -2.91 -3.84 7.52
N ALA A 8 -3.51 -2.66 7.38
CA ALA A 8 -4.84 -2.54 6.81
C ALA A 8 -4.85 -2.78 5.28
N PRO A 9 -5.75 -3.64 4.77
CA PRO A 9 -6.04 -3.71 3.34
C PRO A 9 -6.64 -2.40 2.84
N ASN A 10 -6.58 -2.15 1.53
CA ASN A 10 -7.22 -0.97 0.94
C ASN A 10 -8.76 -1.12 1.00
N PRO A 11 -9.49 -0.33 1.82
CA PRO A 11 -10.93 -0.47 1.97
C PRO A 11 -11.69 -0.20 0.67
N TYR A 12 -11.12 0.59 -0.24
CA TYR A 12 -11.71 0.85 -1.56
C TYR A 12 -11.58 -0.36 -2.48
N ALA A 13 -10.45 -1.07 -2.45
CA ALA A 13 -10.30 -2.32 -3.21
C ALA A 13 -11.21 -3.42 -2.66
N LEU A 14 -11.37 -3.49 -1.34
CA LEU A 14 -12.32 -4.40 -0.71
C LEU A 14 -13.77 -4.10 -1.08
N ALA A 15 -14.15 -2.81 -1.14
CA ALA A 15 -15.47 -2.40 -1.60
C ALA A 15 -15.74 -2.81 -3.05
N GLN A 16 -14.74 -2.71 -3.94
CA GLN A 16 -14.85 -3.21 -5.33
C GLN A 16 -15.14 -4.72 -5.35
N LEU A 17 -14.45 -5.51 -4.54
CA LEU A 17 -14.67 -6.96 -4.49
C LEU A 17 -16.04 -7.33 -3.91
N LEU A 18 -16.50 -6.58 -2.91
CA LEU A 18 -17.82 -6.78 -2.29
C LEU A 18 -18.96 -6.42 -3.25
N THR A 19 -18.82 -5.35 -4.02
CA THR A 19 -19.92 -4.80 -4.83
C THR A 19 -19.85 -5.24 -6.29
N GLY A 20 -18.69 -5.69 -6.76
CA GLY A 20 -18.42 -5.87 -8.19
C GLY A 20 -18.37 -4.55 -8.97
N GLU A 21 -18.59 -3.40 -8.32
CA GLU A 21 -18.53 -2.10 -8.95
C GLU A 21 -17.08 -1.69 -9.19
N HIS A 22 -16.82 -1.24 -10.41
CA HIS A 22 -15.54 -0.63 -10.72
C HIS A 22 -15.47 0.77 -10.09
N ILE A 23 -14.82 0.83 -8.94
CA ILE A 23 -14.30 2.08 -8.42
C ILE A 23 -13.06 2.37 -9.25
N GLU A 24 -13.20 3.13 -10.33
CA GLU A 24 -12.02 3.76 -10.90
C GLU A 24 -11.32 4.50 -9.75
N PRO A 25 -10.00 4.31 -9.57
CA PRO A 25 -9.27 5.16 -8.63
C PRO A 25 -9.66 6.58 -8.99
N LEU A 26 -10.34 7.28 -8.09
CA LEU A 26 -11.03 8.53 -8.38
C LEU A 26 -10.01 9.57 -8.83
N TYR A 27 -9.79 9.59 -10.14
CA TYR A 27 -9.00 10.52 -10.93
C TYR A 27 -9.93 11.46 -11.68
N THR A 28 -11.10 11.78 -11.14
CA THR A 28 -11.91 12.81 -11.76
C THR A 28 -11.34 14.16 -11.34
N GLU A 29 -11.03 15.01 -12.32
CA GLU A 29 -10.78 16.45 -12.14
C GLU A 29 -11.92 17.13 -11.33
N ASP A 30 -13.09 16.49 -11.27
CA ASP A 30 -14.32 16.96 -10.61
C ASP A 30 -14.45 16.61 -9.11
N GLY A 31 -13.45 15.95 -8.51
CA GLY A 31 -13.40 15.77 -7.05
C GLY A 31 -14.59 15.02 -6.44
N ILE A 32 -15.14 13.99 -7.10
CA ILE A 32 -16.09 13.08 -6.44
C ILE A 32 -15.35 12.45 -5.25
N ASN A 33 -15.77 12.85 -4.04
CA ASN A 33 -15.19 12.35 -2.80
C ASN A 33 -15.34 10.83 -2.74
N ALA A 34 -14.22 10.11 -2.59
CA ALA A 34 -14.19 8.66 -2.48
C ALA A 34 -15.06 8.14 -1.34
N ASP A 35 -15.24 8.93 -0.28
CA ASP A 35 -16.18 8.66 0.81
C ASP A 35 -17.63 8.70 0.33
N LYS A 36 -18.00 9.65 -0.55
CA LYS A 36 -19.35 9.71 -1.14
C LYS A 36 -19.60 8.52 -2.05
N PHE A 37 -18.59 8.07 -2.80
CA PHE A 37 -18.72 6.87 -3.61
C PHE A 37 -18.85 5.62 -2.73
N LEU A 38 -17.99 5.44 -1.72
CA LEU A 38 -18.12 4.34 -0.76
C LEU A 38 -19.51 4.37 -0.13
N GLN A 39 -19.94 5.52 0.41
CA GLN A 39 -21.29 5.69 0.94
C GLN A 39 -22.36 5.31 -0.09
N ASN A 40 -22.27 5.78 -1.34
CA ASN A 40 -23.25 5.50 -2.38
C ASN A 40 -23.26 4.03 -2.83
N ALA A 41 -22.11 3.39 -2.97
CA ALA A 41 -21.98 1.97 -3.33
C ALA A 41 -22.59 1.06 -2.24
N PHE A 42 -22.47 1.47 -0.98
CA PHE A 42 -23.14 0.80 0.14
C PHE A 42 -24.64 1.15 0.21
N LEU A 43 -25.05 2.40 -0.07
CA LEU A 43 -26.45 2.84 -0.07
C LEU A 43 -27.30 2.33 -1.25
N SER A 44 -26.71 2.09 -2.43
CA SER A 44 -27.42 1.63 -3.63
C SER A 44 -27.92 0.18 -3.54
N HIS A 45 -27.44 -0.59 -2.56
CA HIS A 45 -27.68 -2.03 -2.43
C HIS A 45 -28.67 -2.42 -1.30
N GLY A 46 -29.40 -1.47 -0.71
CA GLY A 46 -30.51 -1.71 0.24
C GLY A 46 -30.22 -1.25 1.68
N ASN A 47 -31.29 -0.89 2.40
CA ASN A 47 -31.35 -0.06 3.64
C ASN A 47 -30.50 -0.45 4.87
N HIS A 48 -29.58 -1.42 4.79
CA HIS A 48 -28.73 -1.85 5.92
C HIS A 48 -27.25 -2.14 5.55
N LYS A 49 -26.85 -1.99 4.29
CA LYS A 49 -25.43 -2.13 3.89
C LYS A 49 -24.71 -0.83 4.19
N THR A 50 -23.79 -0.84 5.15
CA THR A 50 -22.98 0.33 5.48
C THR A 50 -21.50 0.00 5.33
N MET A 51 -20.69 1.02 5.04
CA MET A 51 -19.23 0.90 5.13
C MET A 51 -18.81 0.42 6.53
N GLU A 52 -19.56 0.84 7.56
CA GLU A 52 -19.38 0.42 8.95
C GLU A 52 -19.53 -1.10 9.13
N SER A 53 -20.45 -1.77 8.43
CA SER A 53 -20.59 -3.22 8.50
C SER A 53 -19.50 -3.98 7.75
N ALA A 54 -19.14 -3.54 6.55
CA ALA A 54 -18.02 -4.11 5.81
C ALA A 54 -16.71 -3.99 6.62
N PHE A 55 -16.46 -2.80 7.19
CA PHE A 55 -15.29 -2.52 8.02
C PHE A 55 -15.29 -3.28 9.36
N ALA A 56 -16.47 -3.48 9.98
CA ALA A 56 -16.64 -4.35 11.15
C ALA A 56 -16.14 -5.77 10.89
N VAL A 57 -16.53 -6.32 9.75
CA VAL A 57 -16.18 -7.67 9.32
C VAL A 57 -14.68 -7.73 9.02
N PHE A 58 -14.12 -6.72 8.33
CA PHE A 58 -12.69 -6.61 8.05
C PHE A 58 -11.81 -6.64 9.32
N GLN A 59 -12.18 -5.89 10.35
CA GLN A 59 -11.42 -5.85 11.61
C GLN A 59 -11.56 -7.14 12.43
N SER A 60 -12.77 -7.70 12.54
CA SER A 60 -12.99 -8.95 13.30
C SER A 60 -12.19 -10.14 12.74
N LEU A 61 -12.02 -10.19 11.42
CA LEU A 61 -11.27 -11.23 10.72
C LEU A 61 -9.75 -10.98 10.73
N ALA A 62 -9.32 -9.72 10.82
CA ALA A 62 -7.91 -9.34 10.90
C ALA A 62 -7.21 -9.88 12.17
N GLU A 63 -7.94 -10.04 13.28
CA GLU A 63 -7.43 -10.60 14.54
C GLU A 63 -7.22 -12.13 14.49
N VAL A 64 -7.84 -12.81 13.53
CA VAL A 64 -7.86 -14.27 13.48
C VAL A 64 -6.58 -14.79 12.81
N ASN A 65 -5.60 -15.20 13.60
CA ASN A 65 -4.34 -15.79 13.11
C ASN A 65 -4.38 -17.29 12.88
N LYS A 66 -5.33 -17.71 12.03
CA LYS A 66 -5.55 -19.08 11.63
C LYS A 66 -5.78 -19.15 10.11
N THR A 67 -5.37 -20.26 9.50
CA THR A 67 -5.70 -20.63 8.12
C THR A 67 -7.03 -21.36 8.09
N PHE A 68 -7.88 -21.04 7.11
CA PHE A 68 -9.21 -21.64 6.92
C PHE A 68 -9.32 -22.26 5.54
N THR A 69 -10.20 -23.24 5.38
CA THR A 69 -10.86 -23.50 4.10
C THR A 69 -11.96 -22.46 3.87
N LEU A 70 -12.39 -22.27 2.62
CA LEU A 70 -13.47 -21.34 2.31
C LEU A 70 -14.77 -21.70 3.04
N ALA A 71 -15.09 -23.00 3.11
CA ALA A 71 -16.27 -23.50 3.82
C ALA A 71 -16.20 -23.22 5.33
N GLU A 72 -15.05 -23.41 5.98
CA GLU A 72 -14.86 -23.06 7.39
C GLU A 72 -15.00 -21.56 7.64
N ALA A 73 -14.45 -20.73 6.73
CA ALA A 73 -14.56 -19.28 6.85
C ALA A 73 -16.01 -18.81 6.69
N LEU A 74 -16.74 -19.33 5.69
CA LEU A 74 -18.17 -19.03 5.50
C LEU A 74 -19.02 -19.52 6.67
N GLY A 75 -18.68 -20.65 7.30
CA GLY A 75 -19.38 -21.14 8.50
C GLY A 75 -19.10 -20.35 9.78
N SER A 76 -18.21 -19.35 9.74
CA SER A 76 -17.71 -18.69 10.92
C SER A 76 -18.70 -17.66 11.51
N PRO A 77 -18.83 -17.57 12.86
CA PRO A 77 -19.68 -16.57 13.50
C PRO A 77 -19.23 -15.12 13.26
N TYR A 78 -17.97 -14.89 12.85
CA TYR A 78 -17.48 -13.55 12.49
C TYR A 78 -18.25 -12.92 11.32
N LEU A 79 -18.93 -13.73 10.50
CA LEU A 79 -19.71 -13.26 9.35
C LEU A 79 -21.20 -13.05 9.67
N ASN A 80 -21.65 -13.29 10.90
CA ASN A 80 -23.04 -13.11 11.28
C ASN A 80 -23.52 -11.68 11.04
N GLN A 81 -22.69 -10.70 11.41
CA GLN A 81 -22.98 -9.29 11.15
C GLN A 81 -23.09 -9.01 9.64
N ALA A 82 -22.15 -9.52 8.83
CA ALA A 82 -22.20 -9.36 7.37
C ALA A 82 -23.50 -9.90 6.76
N ARG A 83 -24.00 -11.02 7.29
CA ARG A 83 -25.25 -11.63 6.84
C ARG A 83 -26.49 -10.86 7.29
N GLU A 84 -26.48 -10.34 8.51
CA GLU A 84 -27.52 -9.42 9.01
C GLU A 84 -27.61 -8.16 8.14
N ASP A 85 -26.46 -7.67 7.67
CA ASP A 85 -26.34 -6.55 6.74
C ASP A 85 -26.59 -6.95 5.27
N GLN A 86 -27.08 -8.17 5.04
CA GLN A 86 -27.58 -8.67 3.75
C GLN A 86 -26.52 -8.76 2.63
N TYR A 87 -25.25 -9.02 2.97
CA TYR A 87 -24.26 -9.46 1.97
C TYR A 87 -24.52 -10.92 1.59
N SER A 88 -24.48 -11.23 0.29
CA SER A 88 -24.60 -12.61 -0.20
C SER A 88 -23.31 -13.41 0.07
N ASP A 89 -23.43 -14.74 0.16
CA ASP A 89 -22.26 -15.62 0.35
C ASP A 89 -21.24 -15.48 -0.81
N GLU A 90 -21.68 -15.14 -2.02
CA GLU A 90 -20.79 -14.84 -3.16
C GLU A 90 -19.94 -13.59 -2.91
N GLN A 91 -20.58 -12.49 -2.47
CA GLN A 91 -19.87 -11.25 -2.14
C GLN A 91 -18.88 -11.44 -0.99
N ILE A 92 -19.29 -12.22 0.02
CA ILE A 92 -18.41 -12.57 1.14
C ILE A 92 -17.23 -13.42 0.64
N SER A 93 -17.49 -14.44 -0.18
CA SER A 93 -16.47 -15.33 -0.74
C SER A 93 -15.42 -14.60 -1.57
N ASN A 94 -15.81 -13.56 -2.32
CA ASN A 94 -14.87 -12.76 -3.12
C ASN A 94 -13.84 -12.01 -2.27
N VAL A 95 -14.20 -11.72 -1.03
CA VAL A 95 -13.50 -10.76 -0.16
C VAL A 95 -12.73 -11.47 0.94
N LEU A 96 -13.21 -12.62 1.42
CA LEU A 96 -12.53 -13.44 2.43
C LEU A 96 -11.03 -13.68 2.16
N PRO A 97 -10.57 -13.97 0.93
CA PRO A 97 -9.15 -14.20 0.66
C PRO A 97 -8.25 -12.99 0.88
N ALA A 98 -8.81 -11.77 0.86
CA ALA A 98 -8.10 -10.52 1.15
C ALA A 98 -7.94 -10.27 2.67
N LEU A 99 -8.60 -11.06 3.50
CA LEU A 99 -8.68 -10.86 4.95
C LEU A 99 -8.10 -12.03 5.74
N LEU A 100 -8.38 -13.24 5.26
CA LEU A 100 -8.00 -14.49 5.88
C LEU A 100 -7.11 -15.29 4.95
N ARG A 101 -6.23 -16.11 5.53
CA ARG A 101 -5.51 -17.12 4.77
C ARG A 101 -6.47 -18.25 4.45
N ILE A 102 -6.97 -18.28 3.22
CA ILE A 102 -7.89 -19.32 2.73
C ILE A 102 -7.10 -20.35 1.91
N SER A 103 -6.84 -21.53 2.47
CA SER A 103 -5.87 -22.51 1.94
C SER A 103 -6.29 -23.18 0.63
N ASP A 104 -7.58 -23.22 0.33
CA ASP A 104 -8.18 -23.91 -0.82
C ASP A 104 -8.59 -22.94 -1.94
N THR A 105 -8.15 -21.68 -1.88
CA THR A 105 -8.36 -20.70 -2.96
C THR A 105 -7.16 -20.63 -3.90
N VAL A 106 -7.43 -20.52 -5.20
CA VAL A 106 -6.43 -20.44 -6.27
C VAL A 106 -6.84 -19.37 -7.29
N PHE A 107 -5.88 -18.87 -8.07
CA PHE A 107 -6.18 -18.13 -9.28
C PHE A 107 -6.38 -19.14 -10.43
N GLU A 108 -7.43 -18.95 -11.24
CA GLU A 108 -7.72 -19.84 -12.36
C GLU A 108 -7.91 -19.07 -13.68
N GLY A 109 -7.16 -19.44 -14.71
CA GLY A 109 -7.40 -19.04 -16.09
C GLY A 109 -7.61 -17.53 -16.30
N HIS A 110 -8.87 -17.13 -16.47
CA HIS A 110 -9.31 -15.77 -16.83
C HIS A 110 -9.10 -14.71 -15.73
N VAL A 111 -8.84 -15.12 -14.48
CA VAL A 111 -8.46 -14.17 -13.40
C VAL A 111 -6.98 -13.82 -13.41
N LEU A 112 -6.20 -14.36 -14.36
CA LEU A 112 -4.84 -13.95 -14.62
C LEU A 112 -4.75 -13.19 -15.95
N ALA A 113 -4.23 -11.96 -15.93
CA ALA A 113 -3.95 -11.20 -17.13
C ALA A 113 -2.45 -11.12 -17.41
N LYS A 114 -2.08 -11.05 -18.69
CA LYS A 114 -0.72 -10.66 -19.09
C LYS A 114 -0.60 -9.14 -18.99
N ALA A 115 0.45 -8.69 -18.33
CA ALA A 115 0.85 -7.29 -18.40
C ALA A 115 1.27 -6.92 -19.82
N SER A 116 0.77 -5.78 -20.32
CA SER A 116 1.12 -5.26 -21.65
C SER A 116 2.47 -4.55 -21.66
N GLN A 117 2.85 -3.90 -20.56
CA GLN A 117 4.12 -3.16 -20.44
C GLN A 117 4.65 -3.24 -19.00
N ILE A 118 5.97 -3.14 -18.86
CA ILE A 118 6.60 -3.03 -17.54
C ILE A 118 6.33 -1.66 -16.92
N PHE A 119 6.51 -0.59 -17.70
CA PHE A 119 6.09 0.77 -17.36
C PHE A 119 5.71 1.58 -18.60
N VAL A 120 4.90 2.63 -18.43
CA VAL A 120 4.40 3.49 -19.50
C VAL A 120 5.13 4.83 -19.46
N ASN A 121 5.94 5.11 -20.48
CA ASN A 121 6.85 6.26 -20.61
C ASN A 121 8.00 6.27 -19.59
N ASP A 122 7.70 6.37 -18.30
CA ASP A 122 8.69 6.39 -17.22
C ASP A 122 8.14 5.82 -15.92
N VAL A 123 9.03 5.55 -14.97
CA VAL A 123 8.65 5.19 -13.61
C VAL A 123 8.22 6.44 -12.85
N SER A 124 7.07 6.38 -12.20
CA SER A 124 6.56 7.46 -11.38
C SER A 124 6.17 6.99 -9.98
N TYR A 125 6.40 7.86 -9.00
CA TYR A 125 5.92 7.65 -7.63
C TYR A 125 4.40 7.56 -7.53
N MET A 126 3.68 7.98 -8.58
CA MET A 126 2.23 7.85 -8.68
C MET A 126 1.80 6.43 -9.05
N ASP A 127 2.65 5.63 -9.70
CA ASP A 127 2.26 4.34 -10.24
C ASP A 127 1.77 3.41 -9.12
N PRO A 128 2.52 3.15 -8.04
CA PRO A 128 2.11 2.14 -7.08
C PRO A 128 0.82 2.53 -6.38
N VAL A 129 -0.18 1.67 -6.50
CA VAL A 129 -1.44 1.71 -5.78
C VAL A 129 -1.68 0.33 -5.15
N GLN A 130 -1.94 0.32 -3.85
CA GLN A 130 -2.24 -0.88 -3.09
C GLN A 130 -3.60 -1.44 -3.48
N GLY A 131 -3.68 -2.76 -3.64
CA GLY A 131 -4.92 -3.50 -3.86
C GLY A 131 -5.56 -3.99 -2.56
N ASP A 132 -6.26 -5.12 -2.64
CA ASP A 132 -7.05 -5.68 -1.54
C ASP A 132 -6.22 -6.33 -0.41
N VAL A 133 -4.90 -6.45 -0.54
CA VAL A 133 -4.01 -7.00 0.49
C VAL A 133 -3.44 -5.91 1.40
N GLY A 134 -3.25 -6.21 2.68
CA GLY A 134 -2.72 -5.28 3.69
C GLY A 134 -1.20 -5.08 3.63
N ASP A 135 -0.63 -4.65 2.52
CA ASP A 135 0.83 -4.53 2.36
C ASP A 135 1.31 -3.08 2.19
N CYS A 136 0.60 -2.12 2.79
CA CYS A 136 0.90 -0.69 2.70
C CYS A 136 2.37 -0.32 2.98
N TYR A 137 3.06 -1.10 3.82
CA TYR A 137 4.49 -0.95 4.12
C TYR A 137 5.37 -1.18 2.89
N LEU A 138 5.01 -2.14 2.02
CA LEU A 138 5.70 -2.46 0.78
C LEU A 138 5.34 -1.43 -0.29
N ILE A 139 4.06 -1.11 -0.47
CA ILE A 139 3.64 -0.14 -1.48
C ILE A 139 4.18 1.25 -1.18
N SER A 140 4.17 1.69 0.08
CA SER A 140 4.81 2.96 0.48
C SER A 140 6.31 2.96 0.21
N ALA A 141 6.99 1.81 0.36
CA ALA A 141 8.40 1.67 0.00
C ALA A 141 8.63 1.83 -1.51
N LEU A 142 7.76 1.24 -2.36
CA LEU A 142 7.82 1.42 -3.82
C LEU A 142 7.62 2.87 -4.22
N ILE A 143 6.66 3.56 -3.59
CA ILE A 143 6.39 4.98 -3.82
C ILE A 143 7.60 5.83 -3.43
N ALA A 144 8.12 5.65 -2.22
CA ALA A 144 9.27 6.41 -1.73
C ALA A 144 10.52 6.17 -2.57
N LEU A 145 10.69 4.95 -3.07
CA LEU A 145 11.79 4.60 -3.97
C LEU A 145 11.63 5.27 -5.34
N ALA A 146 10.45 5.18 -5.96
CA ALA A 146 10.16 5.83 -7.24
C ALA A 146 10.25 7.36 -7.13
N TRP A 147 9.92 7.94 -5.97
CA TRP A 147 10.08 9.36 -5.68
C TRP A 147 11.54 9.77 -5.60
N ALA A 148 12.31 9.12 -4.73
CA ALA A 148 13.68 9.56 -4.46
C ALA A 148 14.69 9.06 -5.50
N ARG A 149 14.44 7.93 -6.16
CA ARG A 149 15.39 7.21 -7.03
C ARG A 149 14.73 6.59 -8.27
N PRO A 150 13.99 7.38 -9.09
CA PRO A 150 13.31 6.87 -10.28
C PRO A 150 14.28 6.19 -11.26
N GLU A 151 15.45 6.79 -11.52
CA GLU A 151 16.43 6.24 -12.47
C GLU A 151 17.01 4.88 -12.05
N LEU A 152 17.26 4.70 -10.74
CA LEU A 152 17.72 3.42 -10.20
C LEU A 152 16.64 2.36 -10.38
N LEU A 153 15.39 2.70 -10.07
CA LEU A 153 14.25 1.80 -10.21
C LEU A 153 14.04 1.43 -11.68
N LYS A 154 14.06 2.40 -12.59
CA LYS A 154 13.98 2.21 -14.05
C LYS A 154 15.06 1.29 -14.58
N THR A 155 16.31 1.51 -14.19
CA THR A 155 17.46 0.66 -14.56
C THR A 155 17.24 -0.78 -14.14
N ARG A 156 16.77 -0.99 -12.90
CA ARG A 156 16.49 -2.33 -12.38
C ARG A 156 15.30 -3.01 -13.06
N LEU A 157 14.27 -2.25 -13.42
CA LEU A 157 13.12 -2.75 -14.18
C LEU A 157 13.55 -3.21 -15.58
N HIS A 158 14.38 -2.44 -16.28
CA HIS A 158 14.95 -2.88 -17.56
C HIS A 158 15.78 -4.16 -17.42
N ALA A 159 16.51 -4.32 -16.32
CA ALA A 159 17.30 -5.52 -16.04
C ALA A 159 16.48 -6.73 -15.55
N SER A 160 15.15 -6.63 -15.44
CA SER A 160 14.29 -7.70 -14.91
C SER A 160 14.11 -8.90 -15.85
N GLY A 161 14.41 -8.73 -17.14
CA GLY A 161 14.21 -9.74 -18.18
C GLY A 161 12.75 -9.90 -18.63
N PHE A 162 11.85 -9.02 -18.20
CA PHE A 162 10.44 -9.08 -18.59
C PHE A 162 10.22 -8.55 -20.01
N ASP A 163 9.64 -9.40 -20.85
CA ASP A 163 9.23 -9.09 -22.21
C ASP A 163 7.75 -9.48 -22.41
N PRO A 164 6.82 -8.51 -22.44
CA PRO A 164 5.39 -8.77 -22.57
C PRO A 164 4.98 -9.32 -23.95
N SER A 165 5.86 -9.25 -24.96
CA SER A 165 5.58 -9.78 -26.31
C SER A 165 5.66 -11.31 -26.38
N LEU A 166 6.30 -11.94 -25.41
CA LEU A 166 6.50 -13.39 -25.39
C LEU A 166 5.21 -14.14 -25.01
N ALA A 167 5.05 -15.34 -25.58
CA ALA A 167 3.97 -16.26 -25.21
C ALA A 167 4.02 -16.61 -23.71
N GLU A 168 5.22 -16.75 -23.17
CA GLU A 168 5.49 -16.83 -21.73
C GLU A 168 6.56 -15.80 -21.37
N SER A 169 6.21 -14.89 -20.47
CA SER A 169 7.13 -13.86 -19.97
C SER A 169 7.44 -14.11 -18.51
N PHE A 170 8.68 -13.81 -18.11
CA PHE A 170 9.14 -13.95 -16.74
C PHE A 170 9.67 -12.61 -16.26
N PHE A 171 9.45 -12.30 -14.99
CA PHE A 171 9.97 -11.11 -14.35
C PHE A 171 10.87 -11.53 -13.20
N THR A 172 12.10 -11.03 -13.19
CA THR A 172 13.08 -11.29 -12.12
C THR A 172 13.36 -10.02 -11.34
N TRP A 173 13.20 -10.08 -10.02
CA TRP A 173 13.63 -9.02 -9.11
C TRP A 173 14.68 -9.53 -8.13
N LYS A 174 15.68 -8.72 -7.83
CA LYS A 174 16.77 -9.08 -6.91
C LYS A 174 16.58 -8.45 -5.54
N PHE A 175 16.44 -9.26 -4.50
CA PHE A 175 16.23 -8.77 -3.14
C PHE A 175 17.51 -8.77 -2.32
N HIS A 176 17.73 -7.70 -1.57
CA HIS A 176 18.84 -7.58 -0.65
C HIS A 176 18.48 -8.18 0.72
N LYS A 177 19.48 -8.71 1.41
CA LYS A 177 19.38 -9.08 2.82
C LYS A 177 19.67 -7.88 3.71
N ASP A 178 19.19 -7.93 4.94
CA ASP A 178 19.56 -6.94 5.97
C ASP A 178 20.95 -7.26 6.55
N ASP A 179 21.97 -7.16 5.70
CA ASP A 179 23.37 -7.39 6.07
C ASP A 179 24.30 -6.32 5.50
N ARG A 180 23.73 -5.16 5.16
CA ARG A 180 24.44 -4.00 4.60
C ARG A 180 25.16 -4.30 3.28
N GLY A 181 24.60 -5.21 2.48
CA GLY A 181 25.15 -5.58 1.17
C GLY A 181 26.32 -6.56 1.25
N ALA A 182 26.50 -7.24 2.39
CA ALA A 182 27.49 -8.29 2.53
C ALA A 182 27.15 -9.51 1.66
N THR A 183 25.86 -9.82 1.52
CA THR A 183 25.39 -10.87 0.60
C THR A 183 24.95 -10.27 -0.73
N PRO A 184 25.32 -10.88 -1.87
CA PRO A 184 24.76 -10.53 -3.16
C PRO A 184 23.22 -10.58 -3.15
N PRO A 185 22.54 -9.70 -3.90
CA PRO A 185 21.08 -9.72 -3.99
C PRO A 185 20.56 -11.05 -4.54
N GLU A 186 19.57 -11.62 -3.88
CA GLU A 186 18.92 -12.89 -4.22
C GLU A 186 17.92 -12.67 -5.38
N PRO A 187 18.11 -13.32 -6.54
CA PRO A 187 17.15 -13.23 -7.64
C PRO A 187 15.91 -14.08 -7.35
N ILE A 188 14.73 -13.47 -7.50
CA ILE A 188 13.43 -14.13 -7.44
C ILE A 188 12.72 -13.90 -8.75
N THR A 189 12.30 -14.98 -9.40
CA THR A 189 11.66 -14.94 -10.72
C THR A 189 10.23 -15.46 -10.62
N VAL A 190 9.31 -14.82 -11.33
CA VAL A 190 7.89 -15.18 -11.41
C VAL A 190 7.40 -15.13 -12.85
N LYS A 191 6.34 -15.86 -13.18
CA LYS A 191 5.60 -15.68 -14.44
C LYS A 191 4.95 -14.29 -14.48
N GLY A 192 4.95 -13.67 -15.65
CA GLY A 192 4.43 -12.31 -15.91
C GLY A 192 2.90 -12.14 -15.88
N GLN A 193 2.15 -13.23 -15.63
CA GLN A 193 0.70 -13.19 -15.44
C GLN A 193 0.35 -12.61 -14.06
N ILE A 194 -0.69 -11.77 -13.97
CA ILE A 194 -1.00 -11.00 -12.77
C ILE A 194 -2.46 -11.26 -12.36
N PRO A 195 -2.73 -11.49 -11.07
CA PRO A 195 -4.10 -11.63 -10.57
C PRO A 195 -4.98 -10.41 -10.86
N MET A 196 -6.20 -10.66 -11.29
CA MET A 196 -7.21 -9.68 -11.66
C MET A 196 -8.38 -9.68 -10.69
N ALA A 197 -8.94 -8.49 -10.45
CA ALA A 197 -10.25 -8.27 -9.85
C ALA A 197 -11.09 -7.46 -10.86
N GLY A 198 -11.97 -8.15 -11.58
CA GLY A 198 -12.64 -7.57 -12.74
C GLY A 198 -11.63 -7.11 -13.80
N LYS A 199 -11.67 -5.83 -14.17
CA LYS A 199 -10.77 -5.20 -15.16
C LYS A 199 -9.46 -4.64 -14.61
N LEU A 200 -9.21 -4.71 -13.30
CA LEU A 200 -7.98 -4.17 -12.68
C LEU A 200 -7.13 -5.31 -12.12
N PHE A 201 -5.82 -5.09 -11.97
CA PHE A 201 -5.01 -5.98 -11.14
C PHE A 201 -5.55 -5.95 -9.70
N ARG A 202 -5.63 -7.13 -9.09
CA ARG A 202 -6.26 -7.36 -7.79
C ARG A 202 -5.49 -6.72 -6.64
N TYR A 203 -4.17 -6.88 -6.68
CA TYR A 203 -3.24 -6.45 -5.63
C TYR A 203 -2.54 -5.14 -6.02
N ALA A 204 -1.23 -5.01 -5.79
CA ALA A 204 -0.48 -3.86 -6.27
C ALA A 204 -0.73 -3.65 -7.77
N ARG A 205 -0.88 -2.38 -8.15
CA ARG A 205 -1.16 -2.01 -9.54
C ARG A 205 -0.63 -0.62 -9.85
N SER A 206 -0.59 -0.29 -11.13
CA SER A 206 -0.43 1.09 -11.55
C SER A 206 -1.77 1.83 -11.64
N VAL A 207 -1.68 3.15 -11.69
CA VAL A 207 -2.73 4.06 -12.16
C VAL A 207 -3.01 3.84 -13.65
N SER A 208 -1.97 3.48 -14.40
CA SER A 208 -2.03 3.10 -15.81
C SER A 208 -2.32 1.61 -15.92
N ARG A 209 -3.44 1.23 -16.56
CA ARG A 209 -3.85 -0.18 -16.67
C ARG A 209 -2.86 -1.06 -17.42
N ASP A 210 -2.03 -0.44 -18.27
CA ASP A 210 -1.05 -1.13 -19.09
C ASP A 210 0.31 -1.34 -18.40
N GLU A 211 0.48 -0.79 -17.20
CA GLU A 211 1.74 -0.78 -16.45
C GLU A 211 1.70 -1.74 -15.26
N ALA A 212 2.69 -2.61 -15.21
CA ALA A 212 2.67 -3.76 -14.32
C ALA A 212 3.81 -3.81 -13.31
N TRP A 213 4.79 -2.89 -13.36
CA TRP A 213 5.94 -2.97 -12.46
C TRP A 213 5.57 -3.05 -10.97
N PRO A 214 4.55 -2.33 -10.43
CA PRO A 214 4.23 -2.46 -9.01
C PRO A 214 3.73 -3.86 -8.68
N ALA A 215 2.84 -4.39 -9.52
CA ALA A 215 2.25 -5.72 -9.41
C ALA A 215 3.30 -6.84 -9.52
N LEU A 216 4.23 -6.71 -10.48
CA LEU A 216 5.29 -7.69 -10.70
C LEU A 216 6.30 -7.71 -9.55
N ILE A 217 6.69 -6.54 -9.02
CA ILE A 217 7.57 -6.48 -7.83
C ILE A 217 6.87 -7.09 -6.61
N GLU A 218 5.61 -6.71 -6.33
CA GLU A 218 4.83 -7.31 -5.23
C GLU A 218 4.74 -8.84 -5.38
N LYS A 219 4.44 -9.33 -6.59
CA LYS A 219 4.39 -10.77 -6.88
C LYS A 219 5.71 -11.48 -6.55
N THR A 220 6.86 -10.89 -6.91
CA THR A 220 8.17 -11.45 -6.52
C THR A 220 8.40 -11.38 -5.01
N TYR A 221 7.89 -10.36 -4.33
CA TYR A 221 7.98 -10.23 -2.87
C TYR A 221 7.17 -11.33 -2.17
N VAL A 222 5.96 -11.62 -2.66
CA VAL A 222 5.11 -12.72 -2.19
C VAL A 222 5.81 -14.06 -2.39
N MET A 223 6.37 -14.31 -3.58
CA MET A 223 7.15 -15.53 -3.86
C MET A 223 8.34 -15.67 -2.89
N LYS A 224 9.08 -14.59 -2.65
CA LYS A 224 10.20 -14.57 -1.69
C LYS A 224 9.74 -14.94 -0.28
N LYS A 225 8.61 -14.38 0.17
CA LYS A 225 8.07 -14.62 1.52
C LYS A 225 7.52 -16.04 1.68
N ARG A 226 6.99 -16.64 0.61
CA ARG A 226 6.60 -18.05 0.57
C ARG A 226 7.78 -19.01 0.76
N GLY A 227 9.01 -18.57 0.47
CA GLY A 227 10.24 -19.31 0.75
C GLY A 227 10.55 -20.43 -0.26
N ASN A 228 10.05 -20.35 -1.50
CA ASN A 228 10.25 -21.38 -2.51
C ASN A 228 10.58 -20.79 -3.90
N ALA A 229 11.49 -21.45 -4.63
CA ALA A 229 12.08 -20.98 -5.89
C ALA A 229 11.58 -21.72 -7.15
N SER A 230 10.58 -22.59 -7.01
CA SER A 230 9.96 -23.24 -8.16
C SER A 230 9.14 -22.22 -8.97
N LEU A 231 9.62 -21.91 -10.18
CA LEU A 231 8.93 -21.09 -11.20
C LEU A 231 7.54 -21.64 -11.59
N GLU A 232 7.30 -22.92 -11.30
CA GLU A 232 6.11 -23.65 -11.71
C GLU A 232 4.95 -23.48 -10.73
N ALA A 233 5.23 -23.20 -9.46
CA ALA A 233 4.21 -23.09 -8.42
C ALA A 233 3.51 -21.72 -8.51
N GLU A 234 2.28 -21.72 -9.02
CA GLU A 234 1.40 -20.56 -9.03
C GLU A 234 1.19 -20.02 -7.60
N LEU A 235 1.10 -18.70 -7.45
CA LEU A 235 0.79 -18.06 -6.16
C LEU A 235 -0.72 -18.09 -5.95
N SER A 236 -1.15 -18.32 -4.73
CA SER A 236 -2.56 -18.31 -4.32
C SER A 236 -2.94 -16.98 -3.65
N PRO A 237 -4.24 -16.68 -3.49
CA PRO A 237 -4.66 -15.59 -2.62
C PRO A 237 -4.10 -15.69 -1.19
N ALA A 238 -3.98 -16.90 -0.63
CA ALA A 238 -3.38 -17.10 0.69
C ALA A 238 -1.90 -16.69 0.75
N ASP A 239 -1.15 -16.82 -0.34
CA ASP A 239 0.25 -16.37 -0.42
C ASP A 239 0.33 -14.84 -0.32
N TYR A 240 -0.53 -14.12 -1.04
CA TYR A 240 -0.63 -12.66 -0.90
C TYR A 240 -1.06 -12.26 0.51
N GLN A 241 -2.09 -12.90 1.05
CA GLN A 241 -2.53 -12.61 2.42
C GLN A 241 -1.47 -12.91 3.48
N ALA A 242 -0.49 -13.77 3.17
CA ALA A 242 0.64 -14.01 4.05
C ALA A 242 1.51 -12.77 4.26
N ILE A 243 1.61 -11.86 3.27
CA ILE A 243 2.41 -10.63 3.38
C ILE A 243 1.67 -9.47 4.05
N ALA A 244 0.33 -9.51 4.11
CA ALA A 244 -0.48 -8.50 4.82
C ALA A 244 -0.16 -8.44 6.33
N ARG A 245 0.18 -9.61 6.86
CA ARG A 245 0.63 -9.80 8.24
C ARG A 245 2.13 -9.88 8.25
N ALA A 246 2.76 -8.78 7.83
CA ALA A 246 4.19 -8.57 7.95
C ALA A 246 4.68 -9.25 9.25
N PRO A 247 5.69 -10.13 9.20
CA PRO A 247 6.25 -10.68 10.43
C PRO A 247 6.49 -9.51 11.38
N LEU A 248 6.24 -9.67 12.69
CA LEU A 248 6.32 -8.64 13.73
C LEU A 248 7.56 -7.71 13.68
N ASN A 249 8.55 -8.03 12.84
CA ASN A 249 9.81 -7.33 12.63
C ASN A 249 9.98 -6.72 11.21
N THR A 250 8.98 -6.67 10.32
CA THR A 250 9.12 -5.99 9.01
C THR A 250 8.48 -4.61 9.06
N THR A 251 9.32 -3.58 9.05
CA THR A 251 8.93 -2.18 8.94
C THR A 251 8.98 -1.70 7.49
N PRO A 252 8.30 -0.59 7.12
CA PRO A 252 8.42 -0.01 5.78
C PRO A 252 9.86 0.17 5.28
N PRO A 253 10.83 0.72 6.06
CA PRO A 253 12.21 0.83 5.59
C PRO A 253 12.91 -0.53 5.43
N LEU A 254 12.58 -1.57 6.20
CA LEU A 254 13.13 -2.91 5.96
C LEU A 254 12.61 -3.51 4.64
N ALA A 255 11.34 -3.26 4.29
CA ALA A 255 10.83 -3.64 2.98
C ALA A 255 11.55 -2.88 1.86
N CYS A 256 11.73 -1.56 2.00
CA CYS A 256 12.48 -0.76 1.03
C CYS A 256 13.94 -1.23 0.91
N GLN A 257 14.62 -1.52 2.01
CA GLN A 257 15.98 -2.05 2.01
C GLN A 257 16.03 -3.40 1.28
N SER A 258 15.04 -4.27 1.47
CA SER A 258 15.01 -5.54 0.73
C SER A 258 14.89 -5.32 -0.78
N LEU A 259 14.25 -4.23 -1.23
CA LEU A 259 14.08 -3.92 -2.64
C LEU A 259 15.37 -3.38 -3.28
N VAL A 260 16.12 -2.53 -2.56
CA VAL A 260 17.23 -1.74 -3.16
C VAL A 260 18.55 -1.74 -2.39
N GLY A 261 18.61 -2.48 -1.29
CA GLY A 261 19.74 -2.49 -0.38
C GLY A 261 19.86 -1.20 0.42
N GLY A 262 21.09 -0.89 0.80
CA GLY A 262 21.42 0.25 1.65
C GLY A 262 21.24 -0.04 3.15
N LYS A 263 21.28 1.02 3.94
CA LYS A 263 21.21 0.98 5.40
C LYS A 263 19.88 1.59 5.84
N VAL A 264 19.10 0.82 6.59
CA VAL A 264 17.93 1.36 7.28
C VAL A 264 18.37 2.32 8.39
N ALA A 265 17.77 3.49 8.39
CA ALA A 265 17.79 4.44 9.49
C ALA A 265 16.35 4.82 9.85
N GLY A 266 16.13 5.28 11.07
CA GLY A 266 14.81 5.65 11.52
C GLY A 266 14.79 6.06 12.98
N ARG A 267 13.66 6.63 13.41
CA ARG A 267 13.42 7.08 14.78
C ARG A 267 11.93 7.23 15.06
N PRO A 268 11.53 7.24 16.35
CA PRO A 268 10.22 7.73 16.74
C PRO A 268 9.99 9.16 16.26
N VAL A 269 8.79 9.47 15.80
CA VAL A 269 8.44 10.85 15.42
C VAL A 269 8.37 11.72 16.68
N GLY A 270 8.89 12.95 16.59
CA GLY A 270 8.90 13.92 17.69
C GLY A 270 10.07 13.78 18.67
N SER A 271 10.90 12.75 18.56
CA SER A 271 12.08 12.56 19.43
C SER A 271 13.12 13.68 19.30
N ASP A 272 13.04 14.50 18.26
CA ASP A 272 13.90 15.66 17.98
C ASP A 272 13.28 17.00 18.40
N GLY A 273 12.15 16.97 19.14
CA GLY A 273 11.40 18.16 19.50
C GLY A 273 10.61 18.76 18.34
N GLY A 274 10.19 17.94 17.37
CA GLY A 274 9.42 18.37 16.21
C GLY A 274 10.28 18.97 15.10
N LYS A 275 11.56 18.60 15.04
CA LYS A 275 12.54 19.16 14.08
C LYS A 275 12.86 18.20 12.94
N VAL A 276 11.94 17.29 12.60
CA VAL A 276 12.14 16.09 11.75
C VAL A 276 12.92 16.33 10.45
N PHE A 277 12.88 17.55 9.91
CA PHE A 277 13.52 17.93 8.64
C PHE A 277 14.35 19.23 8.71
N SER A 278 14.76 19.68 9.89
CA SER A 278 15.56 20.91 10.07
C SER A 278 17.00 20.75 9.55
N ASP A 279 17.72 21.86 9.30
CA ASP A 279 19.02 21.96 8.59
C ASP A 279 20.15 20.99 9.03
N ARG A 280 20.02 20.35 10.19
CA ARG A 280 21.01 19.41 10.74
C ARG A 280 20.54 17.95 10.68
N GLU A 281 19.35 17.70 10.15
CA GLU A 281 18.75 16.37 10.12
C GLU A 281 19.14 15.57 8.87
N PRO A 282 19.25 14.22 8.98
CA PRO A 282 19.60 13.36 7.85
C PRO A 282 18.61 13.39 6.68
N LEU A 283 17.40 13.90 6.91
CA LEU A 283 16.32 14.04 5.93
C LEU A 283 16.13 15.49 5.44
N HIS A 284 16.96 16.43 5.91
CA HIS A 284 16.88 17.81 5.49
C HIS A 284 17.21 17.96 4.01
N THR A 285 16.41 18.77 3.33
CA THR A 285 16.65 19.17 1.94
C THR A 285 16.32 20.65 1.81
N SER A 286 17.22 21.42 1.17
CA SER A 286 17.02 22.86 0.96
C SER A 286 15.85 23.17 0.03
N SER A 287 15.51 22.24 -0.87
CA SER A 287 14.34 22.33 -1.75
C SER A 287 13.02 21.95 -1.07
N GLY A 288 13.08 21.29 0.10
CA GLY A 288 11.93 20.63 0.71
C GLY A 288 11.58 19.28 0.07
N ILE A 289 12.18 18.90 -1.06
CA ILE A 289 11.95 17.60 -1.73
C ILE A 289 12.77 16.51 -1.07
N MET A 290 12.11 15.45 -0.60
CA MET A 290 12.80 14.32 0.02
C MET A 290 13.75 13.63 -0.95
N SER A 291 15.03 13.58 -0.60
CA SER A 291 16.09 13.00 -1.43
C SER A 291 16.49 11.58 -1.01
N LYS A 292 15.85 10.99 -0.01
CA LYS A 292 16.06 9.59 0.41
C LYS A 292 14.71 8.87 0.39
N PRO A 293 14.63 7.59 0.01
CA PRO A 293 13.39 6.84 0.20
C PRO A 293 13.03 6.85 1.68
N ALA A 294 11.95 7.55 2.03
CA ALA A 294 11.51 7.76 3.39
C ALA A 294 10.02 7.41 3.53
N MET A 295 9.69 6.75 4.63
CA MET A 295 8.33 6.32 4.96
C MET A 295 8.06 6.60 6.43
N ALA A 296 6.80 6.89 6.73
CA ALA A 296 6.33 7.08 8.09
C ALA A 296 5.02 6.32 8.28
N TRP A 297 4.73 5.90 9.50
CA TRP A 297 3.49 5.17 9.80
C TRP A 297 2.83 5.67 11.07
N THR A 298 1.50 5.66 11.06
CA THR A 298 0.65 6.11 12.17
C THR A 298 0.67 5.12 13.33
N LYS A 299 0.46 5.63 14.55
CA LYS A 299 0.30 4.80 15.75
C LYS A 299 -0.89 3.85 15.59
N PRO A 300 -0.78 2.57 16.03
CA PRO A 300 -1.93 1.69 16.11
C PRO A 300 -2.93 2.22 17.15
N LYS A 301 -4.22 1.97 16.96
CA LYS A 301 -5.24 2.28 17.96
C LYS A 301 -5.64 1.03 18.71
N VAL A 302 -6.16 1.23 19.92
CA VAL A 302 -6.43 0.15 20.87
C VAL A 302 -7.67 -0.67 20.53
N ASN A 303 -8.59 -0.11 19.74
CA ASN A 303 -9.81 -0.77 19.31
C ASN A 303 -10.44 -0.03 18.11
N ARG A 304 -11.48 -0.64 17.54
CA ARG A 304 -12.27 -0.14 16.41
C ARG A 304 -12.77 1.29 16.57
N ALA A 305 -13.46 1.58 17.66
CA ALA A 305 -14.06 2.90 17.87
C ALA A 305 -12.99 4.00 17.83
N ALA A 306 -11.82 3.72 18.41
CA ALA A 306 -10.69 4.64 18.38
C ALA A 306 -10.05 4.78 16.98
N GLU A 307 -10.15 3.78 16.09
CA GLU A 307 -9.72 3.90 14.68
C GLU A 307 -10.67 4.78 13.88
N GLU A 308 -11.97 4.57 14.06
CA GLU A 308 -13.02 5.34 13.40
C GLU A 308 -13.02 6.80 13.86
N ASP A 309 -12.95 7.05 15.16
CA ASP A 309 -12.79 8.39 15.72
C ASP A 309 -11.52 9.06 15.17
N PHE A 310 -10.42 8.31 15.06
CA PHE A 310 -9.19 8.84 14.51
C PHE A 310 -9.32 9.24 13.05
N TRP A 311 -9.85 8.38 12.18
CA TRP A 311 -10.08 8.69 10.78
C TRP A 311 -11.08 9.84 10.60
N THR A 312 -12.20 9.83 11.32
CA THR A 312 -13.24 10.84 11.19
C THR A 312 -12.73 12.23 11.57
N VAL A 313 -11.90 12.32 12.62
CA VAL A 313 -11.30 13.58 13.11
C VAL A 313 -10.12 14.03 12.25
N THR A 314 -9.23 13.12 11.85
CA THR A 314 -7.93 13.49 11.27
C THR A 314 -7.81 13.26 9.77
N GLY A 315 -8.69 12.44 9.17
CA GLY A 315 -8.51 11.99 7.79
C GLY A 315 -7.29 11.07 7.60
N LEU A 316 -6.68 10.57 8.66
CA LEU A 316 -5.58 9.60 8.63
C LEU A 316 -6.07 8.21 9.05
N TRP A 317 -5.45 7.19 8.49
CA TRP A 317 -5.67 5.79 8.87
C TRP A 317 -4.68 5.36 9.94
N SER A 318 -5.14 4.64 10.96
CA SER A 318 -4.30 4.03 11.99
C SER A 318 -3.55 2.82 11.46
N ASN A 319 -2.42 2.48 12.10
CA ASN A 319 -1.55 1.37 11.69
C ASN A 319 -1.34 1.31 10.16
N HIS A 320 -1.12 2.46 9.53
CA HIS A 320 -0.98 2.59 8.09
C HIS A 320 0.33 3.29 7.74
N ALA A 321 0.97 2.84 6.67
CA ALA A 321 2.23 3.39 6.18
C ALA A 321 2.00 4.37 5.04
N TYR A 322 2.81 5.42 5.01
CA TYR A 322 2.81 6.48 3.99
C TYR A 322 4.23 6.69 3.48
N ALA A 323 4.37 7.03 2.20
CA ALA A 323 5.62 7.56 1.69
C ALA A 323 5.75 9.04 2.09
N VAL A 324 6.95 9.44 2.52
CA VAL A 324 7.29 10.84 2.83
C VAL A 324 7.95 11.45 1.61
N LEU A 325 7.24 12.37 0.95
CA LEU A 325 7.71 13.00 -0.29
C LEU A 325 8.55 14.25 0.01
N GLY A 326 8.33 14.90 1.15
CA GLY A 326 9.08 16.09 1.49
C GLY A 326 8.45 16.91 2.60
N VAL A 327 8.87 18.16 2.66
CA VAL A 327 8.32 19.20 3.53
C VAL A 327 7.94 20.42 2.71
N MET A 328 6.95 21.13 3.23
CA MET A 328 6.45 22.35 2.64
C MET A 328 6.26 23.39 3.75
N LYS A 329 6.59 24.64 3.45
CA LYS A 329 6.26 25.77 4.30
C LYS A 329 5.23 26.65 3.62
N GLN A 330 4.16 26.99 4.33
CA GLN A 330 3.10 27.88 3.85
C GLN A 330 2.83 28.93 4.93
N GLY A 331 3.27 30.16 4.69
CA GLY A 331 3.33 31.20 5.72
C GLY A 331 4.25 30.78 6.88
N ASP A 332 3.72 30.81 8.10
CA ASP A 332 4.45 30.43 9.33
C ASP A 332 4.26 28.96 9.73
N ARG A 333 3.62 28.16 8.87
CA ARG A 333 3.30 26.76 9.16
C ARG A 333 4.16 25.82 8.34
N ASP A 334 4.68 24.80 9.02
CA ASP A 334 5.43 23.71 8.42
C ASP A 334 4.53 22.48 8.24
N TYR A 335 4.65 21.86 7.07
CA TYR A 335 3.88 20.71 6.66
C TYR A 335 4.80 19.56 6.23
N VAL A 336 4.36 18.33 6.48
CA VAL A 336 4.95 17.12 5.93
C VAL A 336 4.11 16.67 4.75
N VAL A 337 4.75 16.51 3.59
CA VAL A 337 4.09 16.04 2.37
C VAL A 337 4.20 14.52 2.30
N LEU A 338 3.05 13.88 2.21
CA LEU A 338 2.87 12.44 2.29
C LEU A 338 2.15 11.91 1.05
N ARG A 339 2.35 10.64 0.74
CA ARG A 339 1.49 9.89 -0.18
C ARG A 339 0.90 8.65 0.48
N ASN A 340 -0.43 8.56 0.48
CA ASN A 340 -1.17 7.36 0.86
C ASN A 340 -1.02 6.29 -0.25
N PRO A 341 -0.52 5.08 0.05
CA PRO A 341 -0.34 4.01 -0.94
C PRO A 341 -1.64 3.52 -1.58
N TRP A 342 -2.82 3.88 -1.06
CA TRP A 342 -4.10 3.57 -1.70
C TRP A 342 -4.40 4.41 -2.93
N GLY A 343 -3.59 5.43 -3.22
CA GLY A 343 -3.71 6.27 -4.43
C GLY A 343 -4.94 7.17 -4.45
N ILE A 344 -5.67 7.27 -3.33
CA ILE A 344 -6.91 8.05 -3.19
C ILE A 344 -6.67 9.17 -2.17
N ALA A 345 -7.27 10.34 -2.43
CA ALA A 345 -7.22 11.48 -1.52
C ALA A 345 -7.68 11.08 -0.11
N THR A 346 -6.91 11.44 0.91
CA THR A 346 -7.38 11.48 2.28
C THR A 346 -8.47 12.55 2.39
N ARG A 347 -9.45 12.35 3.27
CA ARG A 347 -10.51 13.34 3.50
C ARG A 347 -9.88 14.54 4.23
N PRO A 348 -9.57 15.68 3.57
CA PRO A 348 -8.77 16.72 4.21
C PRO A 348 -9.55 17.29 5.41
N ARG A 349 -8.86 17.41 6.55
CA ARG A 349 -9.41 17.95 7.80
C ARG A 349 -8.65 19.21 8.22
N GLY A 350 -9.01 19.77 9.36
CA GLY A 350 -8.21 20.82 9.98
C GLY A 350 -6.75 20.39 10.06
N GLY A 351 -5.84 21.22 9.56
CA GLY A 351 -4.41 20.97 9.53
C GLY A 351 -3.87 20.32 8.24
N TYR A 352 -4.69 20.16 7.21
CA TYR A 352 -4.22 19.85 5.85
C TYR A 352 -3.88 21.15 5.12
N ALA A 353 -2.88 21.11 4.25
CA ALA A 353 -2.63 22.23 3.33
C ALA A 353 -3.61 22.20 2.17
N GLU A 354 -4.08 23.38 1.76
CA GLU A 354 -4.99 23.55 0.62
C GLU A 354 -4.26 23.98 -0.66
N ASP A 355 -3.17 24.75 -0.51
CA ASP A 355 -2.40 25.27 -1.63
C ASP A 355 -1.49 24.18 -2.23
N PRO A 356 -1.16 24.27 -3.54
CA PRO A 356 -0.18 23.38 -4.15
C PRO A 356 1.19 23.43 -3.47
N TRP A 357 1.86 22.29 -3.44
CA TRP A 357 3.24 22.20 -3.00
C TRP A 357 4.19 22.61 -4.12
N ASN A 358 4.84 23.76 -3.92
CA ASN A 358 5.85 24.31 -4.82
C ASN A 358 7.24 24.17 -4.20
N ALA A 359 8.16 23.49 -4.89
CA ALA A 359 9.50 23.20 -4.40
C ALA A 359 10.51 23.13 -5.55
N GLY A 360 11.26 24.21 -5.78
CA GLY A 360 12.11 24.33 -6.97
C GLY A 360 11.26 24.32 -8.25
N GLU A 361 11.52 23.37 -9.16
CA GLU A 361 10.73 23.16 -10.39
C GLU A 361 9.48 22.29 -10.16
N LEU A 362 9.34 21.68 -8.99
CA LEU A 362 8.18 20.87 -8.64
C LEU A 362 6.98 21.76 -8.29
N SER A 363 5.83 21.47 -8.90
CA SER A 363 4.53 22.01 -8.50
C SER A 363 3.51 20.86 -8.47
N LEU A 364 3.01 20.50 -7.30
CA LEU A 364 2.02 19.44 -7.11
C LEU A 364 0.76 19.97 -6.43
N THR A 365 -0.39 19.78 -7.08
CA THR A 365 -1.68 19.98 -6.42
C THR A 365 -1.88 18.88 -5.36
N LEU A 366 -2.18 19.31 -4.14
CA LEU A 366 -2.38 18.45 -2.98
C LEU A 366 -3.83 17.94 -2.87
N ASN A 367 -4.05 17.01 -1.95
CA ASN A 367 -5.34 16.39 -1.65
C ASN A 367 -5.96 15.63 -2.83
N GLN A 368 -5.11 15.05 -3.67
CA GLN A 368 -5.50 14.26 -4.82
C GLN A 368 -4.48 13.14 -5.07
N LYS A 369 -4.92 12.04 -5.68
CA LYS A 369 -4.05 10.90 -6.07
C LYS A 369 -3.23 10.33 -4.90
N GLY A 370 -3.76 10.44 -3.69
CA GLY A 370 -3.11 10.05 -2.45
C GLY A 370 -2.06 11.02 -1.92
N VAL A 371 -1.72 12.10 -2.63
CA VAL A 371 -0.75 13.10 -2.18
C VAL A 371 -1.46 14.18 -1.37
N PHE A 372 -0.95 14.48 -0.19
CA PHE A 372 -1.48 15.50 0.72
C PHE A 372 -0.36 16.02 1.62
N ALA A 373 -0.59 17.15 2.29
CA ALA A 373 0.33 17.65 3.30
C ALA A 373 -0.41 17.96 4.59
N ILE A 374 0.14 17.53 5.72
CA ILE A 374 -0.41 17.78 7.06
C ILE A 374 0.56 18.63 7.88
N LEU A 375 0.03 19.40 8.83
CA LEU A 375 0.86 20.16 9.76
C LEU A 375 1.85 19.25 10.47
N LEU A 376 3.05 19.78 10.70
CA LEU A 376 4.10 19.08 11.42
C LEU A 376 3.66 18.66 12.84
N GLU A 377 2.83 19.46 13.50
CA GLU A 377 2.26 19.10 14.80
C GLU A 377 1.35 17.87 14.73
N MET A 378 0.49 17.76 13.71
CA MET A 378 -0.33 16.57 13.48
C MET A 378 0.53 15.36 13.15
N PHE A 379 1.59 15.54 12.37
CA PHE A 379 2.55 14.48 12.08
C PHE A 379 3.20 13.96 13.38
N VAL A 380 3.68 14.86 14.24
CA VAL A 380 4.27 14.51 15.55
C VAL A 380 3.26 13.85 16.48
N GLU A 381 2.02 14.31 16.49
CA GLU A 381 0.98 13.79 17.37
C GLU A 381 0.57 12.35 16.97
N HIS A 382 0.48 12.06 15.67
CA HIS A 382 -0.20 10.86 15.19
C HIS A 382 0.70 9.79 14.59
N PHE A 383 1.91 10.14 14.14
CA PHE A 383 2.87 9.17 13.61
C PHE A 383 3.71 8.53 14.72
N ASP A 384 3.95 7.23 14.61
CA ASP A 384 4.77 6.48 15.55
C ASP A 384 6.25 6.68 15.22
N GLN A 385 6.62 6.34 13.98
CA GLN A 385 8.00 6.33 13.54
C GLN A 385 8.12 6.82 12.09
N ILE A 386 9.31 7.33 11.79
CA ILE A 386 9.78 7.64 10.44
C ILE A 386 11.08 6.86 10.20
N GLY A 387 11.20 6.28 9.02
CA GLY A 387 12.39 5.54 8.60
C GLY A 387 12.74 5.81 7.14
N TRP A 388 14.02 5.66 6.82
CA TRP A 388 14.56 5.93 5.49
C TRP A 388 15.73 5.03 5.15
N ILE A 389 16.11 5.04 3.87
CA ILE A 389 17.30 4.34 3.38
C ILE A 389 18.46 5.32 3.21
N GLU A 390 19.58 5.00 3.86
CA GLU A 390 20.87 5.64 3.68
C GLU A 390 21.78 4.78 2.81
N ASN A 391 22.79 5.41 2.20
CA ASN A 391 23.89 4.72 1.52
C ASN A 391 23.39 3.60 0.59
N LEU A 392 22.44 3.94 -0.29
CA LEU A 392 21.93 3.00 -1.29
C LEU A 392 23.12 2.34 -2.00
N VAL A 393 23.07 1.02 -2.11
CA VAL A 393 24.11 0.28 -2.83
C VAL A 393 23.89 0.59 -4.30
N ASN A 394 24.78 1.39 -4.88
CA ASN A 394 24.81 1.56 -6.34
C ASN A 394 25.06 0.16 -6.92
N ALA A 395 24.06 -0.37 -7.63
CA ALA A 395 24.15 -1.65 -8.31
C ALA A 395 24.92 -1.50 -9.62
#